data_AF-A0A350INN1-F1
#
_entry.id   AF-A0A350INN1-F1
#
_cell.length_a   1.000
_cell.length_b   1.000
_cell.length_c   1.000
_cell.angle_alpha   90.00
_cell.angle_beta   90.00
_cell.angle_gamma   90.00
#
_symmetry.space_group_name_H-M   'P 1'
#
loop_
_entity.id
_entity.type
_entity.pdbx_description
1 polymer ?
#
loop_
_entity_poly.entity_id
_entity_poly.type
_entity_poly.pdbx_seq_one_letter_code
_entity_poly.pdbx_strand_id
1 'polypeptide(L)'
;SNKVTPNWKLDLATLKKNQETLCLDCHLSNSNKQSQFSRTLINYDSSVHGQAIARGNSNAAICTDCHGTHDLEKASSPTSKINRTNVPNICSKCHLAVSQEYKISVHGIALSKGNTDAPTCTFCHGEHNINPIVHAPRRMFSDNQINPEVAMKTKMVYCVVCHTNENMMKKYNILTTNKAHDWLPSLAKHYESVRCIDCHSSYAPPNLSHNILPPTQTVKKCEECHNENSVLMSKLYKHEKTLSRQKYGFINGTLLSDAYVIGSTRNVFLDSLSIIIFGVVVIGLIFHALMRWYFYKGK
;
A
#
# COMPACT_ATOMS: atom_id res chain seq x y z
N SER A 1 -43.29 21.98 -19.73
CA SER A 1 -43.08 21.28 -18.45
C SER A 1 -42.28 20.02 -18.72
N ASN A 2 -40.99 20.03 -18.37
CA ASN A 2 -40.05 18.97 -18.73
C ASN A 2 -40.40 17.66 -18.03
N LYS A 3 -40.74 16.64 -18.83
CA LYS A 3 -40.83 15.25 -18.40
C LYS A 3 -39.43 14.71 -18.08
N VAL A 4 -38.90 15.01 -16.89
CA VAL A 4 -37.72 14.32 -16.36
C VAL A 4 -38.22 13.15 -15.52
N THR A 5 -38.48 12.04 -16.23
CA THR A 5 -38.61 10.63 -15.78
C THR A 5 -39.36 10.34 -14.45
N PRO A 6 -40.56 9.73 -14.51
CA PRO A 6 -41.28 9.26 -13.33
C PRO A 6 -40.68 7.96 -12.76
N ASN A 7 -40.45 7.92 -11.43
CA ASN A 7 -40.30 6.70 -10.60
C ASN A 7 -39.09 5.77 -10.80
N TRP A 8 -37.89 6.27 -11.11
CA TRP A 8 -36.69 5.44 -11.11
C TRP A 8 -35.90 5.61 -9.80
N LYS A 9 -36.11 4.70 -8.83
CA LYS A 9 -35.17 4.52 -7.70
C LYS A 9 -34.01 3.66 -8.20
N LEU A 10 -33.01 4.29 -8.80
CA LEU A 10 -31.72 3.63 -9.03
C LEU A 10 -31.06 3.39 -7.67
N ASP A 11 -30.46 2.22 -7.48
CA ASP A 11 -29.58 1.99 -6.35
C ASP A 11 -28.33 2.90 -6.46
N LEU A 12 -27.70 3.18 -5.32
CA LEU A 12 -26.58 4.13 -5.25
C LEU A 12 -25.40 3.70 -6.13
N ALA A 13 -25.13 2.40 -6.28
CA ALA A 13 -24.04 1.93 -7.12
C ALA A 13 -24.33 2.21 -8.60
N THR A 14 -25.56 1.96 -9.05
CA THR A 14 -25.98 2.29 -10.42
C THR A 14 -25.93 3.80 -10.69
N LEU A 15 -26.36 4.62 -9.73
CA LEU A 15 -26.25 6.08 -9.86
C LEU A 15 -24.78 6.54 -9.99
N LYS A 16 -23.89 6.02 -9.14
CA LYS A 16 -22.46 6.35 -9.18
C LYS A 16 -21.80 5.86 -10.48
N LYS A 17 -22.16 4.67 -10.98
CA LYS A 17 -21.71 4.18 -12.29
C LYS A 17 -22.12 5.11 -13.42
N ASN A 18 -23.37 5.58 -13.44
CA ASN A 18 -23.85 6.49 -14.49
C ASN A 18 -23.11 7.84 -14.44
N GLN A 19 -22.83 8.36 -13.24
CA GLN A 19 -22.03 9.58 -13.08
C GLN A 19 -20.59 9.38 -13.59
N GLU A 20 -19.98 8.24 -13.26
CA GLU A 20 -18.64 7.89 -13.71
C GLU A 20 -18.58 7.77 -15.25
N THR A 21 -19.52 7.05 -15.87
CA THR A 21 -19.63 6.93 -17.33
C THR A 21 -19.72 8.31 -17.99
N LEU A 22 -20.53 9.21 -17.45
CA LEU A 22 -20.65 10.56 -17.99
C LEU A 22 -19.30 11.33 -17.99
N CYS A 23 -18.53 11.22 -16.90
CA CYS A 23 -17.20 11.82 -16.80
C CYS A 23 -16.25 11.19 -17.84
N LEU A 24 -16.18 9.86 -17.88
CA LEU A 24 -15.27 9.13 -18.76
C LEU A 24 -15.61 9.30 -20.25
N ASP A 25 -16.89 9.37 -20.62
CA ASP A 25 -17.32 9.60 -22.00
C ASP A 25 -16.75 10.92 -22.52
N CYS A 26 -16.79 12.00 -21.74
CA CYS A 26 -16.22 13.27 -22.16
C CYS A 26 -14.68 13.29 -22.10
N HIS A 27 -14.09 12.67 -21.07
CA HIS A 27 -12.65 12.78 -20.82
C HIS A 27 -11.78 11.75 -21.56
N LEU A 28 -12.33 10.59 -21.94
CA LEU A 28 -11.61 9.49 -22.60
C LEU A 28 -12.11 9.18 -24.01
N SER A 29 -13.42 9.29 -24.30
CA SER A 29 -13.99 8.76 -25.56
C SER A 29 -13.90 9.71 -26.76
N ASN A 30 -13.71 11.02 -26.55
CA ASN A 30 -13.80 12.01 -27.63
C ASN A 30 -12.42 12.43 -28.15
N SER A 31 -11.95 11.79 -29.24
CA SER A 31 -10.64 12.03 -29.87
C SER A 31 -10.41 13.47 -30.35
N ASN A 32 -11.49 14.21 -30.65
CA ASN A 32 -11.44 15.61 -31.08
C ASN A 32 -11.35 16.63 -29.94
N LYS A 33 -11.44 16.18 -28.68
CA LYS A 33 -11.29 16.99 -27.46
C LYS A 33 -10.56 16.19 -26.39
N GLN A 34 -9.43 15.58 -26.73
CA GLN A 34 -8.54 15.04 -25.70
C GLN A 34 -8.08 16.21 -24.83
N SER A 35 -8.82 16.44 -23.75
CA SER A 35 -8.53 17.47 -22.77
C SER A 35 -7.07 17.33 -22.37
N GLN A 36 -6.31 18.42 -22.31
CA GLN A 36 -4.93 18.38 -21.79
C GLN A 36 -4.85 17.73 -20.39
N PHE A 37 -5.99 17.68 -19.68
CA PHE A 37 -6.16 17.11 -18.35
C PHE A 37 -6.58 15.64 -18.33
N SER A 38 -6.81 14.97 -19.47
CA SER A 38 -7.14 13.54 -19.50
C SER A 38 -5.92 12.61 -19.47
N ARG A 39 -4.70 13.17 -19.57
CA ARG A 39 -3.45 12.40 -19.56
C ARG A 39 -3.25 11.57 -18.30
N THR A 40 -3.79 12.00 -17.16
CA THR A 40 -3.68 11.30 -15.88
C THR A 40 -4.77 10.24 -15.68
N LEU A 41 -5.82 10.22 -16.51
CA LEU A 41 -6.93 9.25 -16.44
C LEU A 41 -6.58 7.88 -17.04
N ILE A 42 -5.37 7.74 -17.60
CA ILE A 42 -4.89 6.50 -18.19
C ILE A 42 -5.06 5.37 -17.17
N ASN A 43 -5.75 4.31 -17.60
CA ASN A 43 -6.00 3.11 -16.81
C ASN A 43 -6.80 3.36 -15.52
N TYR A 44 -7.64 4.40 -15.44
CA TYR A 44 -8.56 4.61 -14.32
C TYR A 44 -9.40 3.36 -14.01
N ASP A 45 -9.94 2.68 -15.03
CA ASP A 45 -10.74 1.46 -14.86
C ASP A 45 -9.96 0.31 -14.21
N SER A 46 -8.63 0.33 -14.32
CA SER A 46 -7.75 -0.63 -13.67
C SER A 46 -7.43 -0.29 -12.22
N SER A 47 -7.76 0.94 -11.78
CA SER A 47 -7.54 1.38 -10.40
C SER A 47 -8.41 0.58 -9.41
N VAL A 48 -8.00 0.57 -8.15
CA VAL A 48 -8.77 -0.09 -7.09
C VAL A 48 -10.17 0.52 -6.92
N HIS A 49 -10.32 1.82 -7.18
CA HIS A 49 -11.61 2.50 -7.13
C HIS A 49 -12.48 2.17 -8.35
N GLY A 50 -11.91 2.24 -9.55
CA GLY A 50 -12.58 1.89 -10.81
C GLY A 50 -13.07 0.43 -10.82
N GLN A 51 -12.22 -0.52 -10.41
CA GLN A 51 -12.62 -1.92 -10.28
C GLN A 51 -13.71 -2.13 -9.22
N ALA A 52 -13.63 -1.42 -8.09
CA ALA A 52 -14.61 -1.56 -7.02
C ALA A 52 -15.99 -1.03 -7.45
N ILE A 53 -16.06 0.13 -8.12
CA ILE A 53 -17.33 0.63 -8.63
C ILE A 53 -17.88 -0.26 -9.73
N ALA A 54 -17.04 -0.78 -10.64
CA ALA A 54 -17.46 -1.74 -11.67
C ALA A 54 -18.13 -2.98 -11.06
N ARG A 55 -17.60 -3.49 -9.93
CA ARG A 55 -18.17 -4.60 -9.13
C ARG A 55 -19.41 -4.23 -8.32
N GLY A 56 -19.91 -2.98 -8.41
CA GLY A 56 -21.13 -2.53 -7.73
C GLY A 56 -20.91 -2.08 -6.28
N ASN A 57 -19.67 -1.82 -5.86
CA ASN A 57 -19.42 -1.25 -4.54
C ASN A 57 -19.75 0.25 -4.54
N SER A 58 -20.89 0.61 -3.95
CA SER A 58 -21.33 2.01 -3.82
C SER A 58 -20.42 2.87 -2.94
N ASN A 59 -19.59 2.27 -2.09
CA ASN A 59 -18.60 2.97 -1.27
C ASN A 59 -17.30 3.30 -2.03
N ALA A 60 -17.12 2.78 -3.25
CA ALA A 60 -15.96 3.12 -4.07
C ALA A 60 -16.00 4.59 -4.48
N ALA A 61 -14.86 5.28 -4.40
CA ALA A 61 -14.77 6.66 -4.85
C ALA A 61 -14.91 6.75 -6.38
N ILE A 62 -15.65 7.74 -6.86
CA ILE A 62 -15.76 8.10 -8.28
C ILE A 62 -15.24 9.52 -8.51
N CYS A 63 -15.23 9.98 -9.76
CA CYS A 63 -14.78 11.31 -10.14
C CYS A 63 -15.30 12.43 -9.22
N THR A 64 -16.60 12.41 -8.94
CA THR A 64 -17.31 13.45 -8.19
C THR A 64 -16.99 13.46 -6.69
N ASP A 65 -16.57 12.32 -6.12
CA ASP A 65 -16.20 12.23 -4.70
C ASP A 65 -14.91 13.02 -4.40
N CYS A 66 -13.99 13.05 -5.37
CA CYS A 66 -12.71 13.76 -5.30
C CYS A 66 -12.81 15.19 -5.85
N HIS A 67 -13.36 15.35 -7.06
CA HIS A 67 -13.34 16.63 -7.78
C HIS A 67 -14.53 17.53 -7.46
N GLY A 68 -15.64 16.97 -6.96
CA GLY A 68 -16.91 17.69 -6.83
C GLY A 68 -17.79 17.58 -8.06
N THR A 69 -18.87 18.38 -8.09
CA THR A 69 -19.88 18.33 -9.17
C THR A 69 -20.10 19.71 -9.78
N HIS A 70 -20.63 20.66 -9.01
CA HIS A 70 -20.86 22.04 -9.46
C HIS A 70 -19.86 23.05 -8.86
N ASP A 71 -18.93 22.55 -8.05
CA ASP A 71 -17.87 23.29 -7.35
C ASP A 71 -16.48 22.85 -7.84
N LEU A 72 -16.38 22.46 -9.11
CA LEU A 72 -15.16 22.00 -9.75
C LEU A 72 -14.19 23.16 -9.93
N GLU A 73 -13.00 23.02 -9.38
CA GLU A 73 -11.93 24.00 -9.51
C GLU A 73 -10.66 23.36 -10.06
N LYS A 74 -9.83 24.17 -10.75
CA LYS A 74 -8.49 23.76 -11.17
C LYS A 74 -7.69 23.24 -9.97
N ALA A 75 -6.89 22.19 -10.16
CA ALA A 75 -6.05 21.61 -9.12
C ALA A 75 -5.08 22.63 -8.47
N SER A 76 -4.70 23.67 -9.20
CA SER A 76 -3.84 24.76 -8.69
C SER A 76 -4.57 25.76 -7.79
N SER A 77 -5.91 25.78 -7.79
CA SER A 77 -6.70 26.67 -6.93
C SER A 77 -6.55 26.24 -5.47
N PRO A 78 -6.25 27.14 -4.52
CA PRO A 78 -6.15 26.81 -3.10
C PRO A 78 -7.43 26.21 -2.50
N THR A 79 -8.59 26.59 -3.03
CA THR A 79 -9.91 26.11 -2.59
C THR A 79 -10.32 24.79 -3.24
N SER A 80 -9.58 24.30 -4.23
CA SER A 80 -9.89 23.03 -4.90
C SER A 80 -9.70 21.86 -3.95
N LYS A 81 -10.67 20.93 -3.94
CA LYS A 81 -10.63 19.68 -3.14
C LYS A 81 -9.40 18.82 -3.48
N ILE A 82 -8.92 18.91 -4.71
CA ILE A 82 -7.76 18.18 -5.22
C ILE A 82 -6.49 19.03 -5.26
N ASN A 83 -6.49 20.23 -4.66
CA ASN A 83 -5.24 20.95 -4.45
C ASN A 83 -4.28 20.09 -3.63
N ARG A 84 -2.99 20.16 -3.95
CA ARG A 84 -1.95 19.38 -3.26
C ARG A 84 -2.05 19.47 -1.73
N THR A 85 -2.30 20.65 -1.17
CA THR A 85 -2.43 20.83 0.29
C THR A 85 -3.71 20.20 0.86
N ASN A 86 -4.73 20.02 0.01
CA ASN A 86 -6.04 19.48 0.37
C ASN A 86 -6.15 17.96 0.11
N VAL A 87 -5.22 17.37 -0.65
CA VAL A 87 -5.18 15.92 -0.97
C VAL A 87 -5.34 15.04 0.29
N PRO A 88 -4.58 15.23 1.38
CA PRO A 88 -4.76 14.38 2.56
C PRO A 88 -6.17 14.45 3.17
N ASN A 89 -6.85 15.59 3.03
CA ASN A 89 -8.22 15.79 3.53
C ASN A 89 -9.24 15.10 2.62
N ILE A 90 -9.08 15.16 1.28
CA ILE A 90 -10.02 14.47 0.38
C ILE A 90 -9.94 12.95 0.55
N CYS A 91 -8.73 12.40 0.69
CA CYS A 91 -8.53 10.98 0.99
C CYS A 91 -9.08 10.60 2.37
N SER A 92 -9.00 11.50 3.37
CA SER A 92 -9.47 11.24 4.73
C SER A 92 -10.98 11.03 4.85
N LYS A 93 -11.77 11.46 3.86
CA LYS A 93 -13.22 11.20 3.83
C LYS A 93 -13.54 9.72 3.94
N CYS A 94 -12.68 8.86 3.39
CA CYS A 94 -12.82 7.40 3.45
C CYS A 94 -11.64 6.72 4.16
N HIS A 95 -10.42 7.24 4.02
CA HIS A 95 -9.19 6.67 4.60
C HIS A 95 -8.75 7.41 5.87
N LEU A 96 -9.66 7.58 6.82
CA LEU A 96 -9.44 8.41 8.01
C LEU A 96 -8.22 7.96 8.83
N ALA A 97 -8.13 6.68 9.17
CA ALA A 97 -7.03 6.14 9.99
C ALA A 97 -5.66 6.42 9.36
N VAL A 98 -5.51 6.11 8.07
CA VAL A 98 -4.26 6.34 7.33
C VAL A 98 -3.94 7.84 7.20
N SER A 99 -4.95 8.69 7.00
CA SER A 99 -4.74 10.14 6.95
C SER A 99 -4.29 10.70 8.30
N GLN A 100 -4.81 10.18 9.42
CA GLN A 100 -4.37 10.55 10.77
C GLN A 100 -2.90 10.16 11.01
N GLU A 101 -2.49 8.97 10.58
CA GLU A 101 -1.08 8.55 10.60
C GLU A 101 -0.19 9.47 9.78
N TYR A 102 -0.61 9.80 8.56
CA TYR A 102 0.13 10.69 7.67
C TYR A 102 0.27 12.10 8.27
N LYS A 103 -0.79 12.64 8.89
CA LYS A 103 -0.78 14.00 9.47
C LYS A 103 0.27 14.19 10.57
N ILE A 104 0.58 13.14 11.32
CA ILE A 104 1.62 13.17 12.36
C ILE A 104 3.02 12.80 11.85
N SER A 105 3.14 12.36 10.59
CA SER A 105 4.43 12.09 9.96
C SER A 105 5.22 13.37 9.69
N VAL A 106 6.53 13.24 9.48
CA VAL A 106 7.39 14.37 9.09
C VAL A 106 6.94 15.04 7.79
N HIS A 107 6.40 14.27 6.83
CA HIS A 107 5.88 14.81 5.58
C HIS A 107 4.55 15.53 5.77
N GLY A 108 3.64 14.98 6.58
CA GLY A 108 2.37 15.63 6.92
C GLY A 108 2.58 16.94 7.68
N ILE A 109 3.49 16.96 8.64
CA ILE A 109 3.88 18.17 9.38
C ILE A 109 4.57 19.19 8.47
N ALA A 110 5.44 18.76 7.55
CA ALA A 110 6.05 19.66 6.57
C ALA A 110 4.99 20.30 5.66
N LEU A 111 4.05 19.51 5.14
CA LEU A 111 2.96 20.00 4.31
C LEU A 111 2.07 21.01 5.05
N SER A 112 1.73 20.75 6.32
CA SER A 112 0.90 21.66 7.12
C SER A 112 1.59 23.00 7.42
N LYS A 113 2.92 23.02 7.41
CA LYS A 113 3.74 24.25 7.48
C LYS A 113 3.92 24.95 6.12
N GLY A 114 3.18 24.52 5.09
CA GLY A 114 3.22 25.12 3.76
C GLY A 114 4.34 24.61 2.85
N ASN A 115 5.08 23.56 3.23
CA ASN A 115 6.09 22.97 2.35
C ASN A 115 5.42 22.13 1.26
N THR A 116 5.21 22.71 0.09
CA THR A 116 4.59 22.02 -1.06
C THR A 116 5.48 20.93 -1.66
N ASP A 117 6.78 20.89 -1.38
CA ASP A 117 7.65 19.81 -1.85
C ASP A 117 7.46 18.52 -1.04
N ALA A 118 6.83 18.60 0.14
CA ALA A 118 6.48 17.42 0.92
C ALA A 118 5.54 16.51 0.11
N PRO A 119 5.81 15.19 0.06
CA PRO A 119 4.98 14.25 -0.70
C PRO A 119 3.63 14.07 0.00
N THR A 120 2.55 14.00 -0.80
CA THR A 120 1.20 13.71 -0.33
C THR A 120 0.77 12.30 -0.74
N CYS A 121 -0.48 11.91 -0.45
CA CYS A 121 -1.02 10.59 -0.77
C CYS A 121 -0.77 10.20 -2.24
N THR A 122 -0.97 11.13 -3.16
CA THR A 122 -0.87 10.88 -4.61
C THR A 122 0.56 10.74 -5.11
N PHE A 123 1.57 11.12 -4.32
CA PHE A 123 2.97 10.94 -4.73
C PHE A 123 3.38 9.46 -4.68
N CYS A 124 3.03 8.75 -3.61
CA CYS A 124 3.35 7.33 -3.44
C CYS A 124 2.26 6.39 -3.97
N HIS A 125 1.01 6.87 -4.04
CA HIS A 125 -0.13 6.10 -4.51
C HIS A 125 -0.66 6.54 -5.87
N GLY A 126 -0.14 7.57 -6.51
CA GLY A 126 -0.68 8.04 -7.80
C GLY A 126 -2.04 8.70 -7.65
N GLU A 127 -2.60 9.10 -8.78
CA GLU A 127 -3.88 9.80 -8.86
C GLU A 127 -4.96 8.84 -9.37
N HIS A 128 -5.40 8.97 -10.62
CA HIS A 128 -6.58 8.25 -11.12
C HIS A 128 -6.38 6.73 -11.27
N ASN A 129 -5.16 6.25 -11.50
CA ASN A 129 -4.85 4.82 -11.51
C ASN A 129 -4.53 4.25 -10.12
N ILE A 130 -4.41 5.10 -9.09
CA ILE A 130 -3.94 4.77 -7.73
C ILE A 130 -2.67 3.89 -7.78
N ASN A 131 -1.78 4.16 -8.74
CA ASN A 131 -0.47 3.56 -8.86
C ASN A 131 0.50 4.51 -9.60
N PRO A 132 1.38 5.24 -8.90
CA PRO A 132 2.13 6.32 -9.54
C PRO A 132 3.18 5.74 -10.50
N ILE A 133 3.44 6.48 -11.58
CA ILE A 133 4.59 6.23 -12.45
C ILE A 133 5.64 7.27 -12.09
N VAL A 134 6.69 6.84 -11.40
CA VAL A 134 7.77 7.73 -10.98
C VAL A 134 9.00 7.51 -11.85
N HIS A 135 9.49 8.61 -12.45
CA HIS A 135 10.70 8.58 -13.24
C HIS A 135 11.92 8.95 -12.38
N ALA A 136 12.87 8.04 -12.26
CA ALA A 136 14.11 8.22 -11.53
C ALA A 136 15.30 7.96 -12.48
N PRO A 137 16.16 8.97 -12.74
CA PRO A 137 17.37 8.77 -13.54
C PRO A 137 18.26 7.67 -12.96
N ARG A 138 18.83 6.79 -13.80
CA ARG A 138 19.71 5.69 -13.36
C ARG A 138 20.84 6.14 -12.43
N ARG A 139 21.40 7.33 -12.65
CA ARG A 139 22.46 7.90 -11.80
C ARG A 139 22.09 7.99 -10.32
N MET A 140 20.82 8.29 -10.01
CA MET A 140 20.36 8.40 -8.61
C MET A 140 20.54 7.08 -7.85
N PHE A 141 20.47 5.95 -8.55
CA PHE A 141 20.65 4.63 -7.97
C PHE A 141 22.13 4.26 -7.87
N SER A 142 22.91 4.44 -8.95
CA SER A 142 24.35 4.13 -8.95
C SER A 142 25.11 4.95 -7.92
N ASP A 143 24.82 6.25 -7.84
CA ASP A 143 25.52 7.16 -6.93
C ASP A 143 25.19 6.85 -5.48
N ASN A 144 24.08 6.13 -5.21
CA ASN A 144 23.61 5.79 -3.87
C ASN A 144 23.71 4.31 -3.51
N GLN A 145 24.39 3.50 -4.33
CA GLN A 145 24.53 2.05 -4.12
C GLN A 145 23.18 1.33 -3.95
N ILE A 146 22.14 1.84 -4.62
CA ILE A 146 20.79 1.26 -4.59
C ILE A 146 20.59 0.46 -5.86
N ASN A 147 20.14 -0.79 -5.74
CA ASN A 147 19.74 -1.57 -6.90
C ASN A 147 18.39 -1.02 -7.43
N PRO A 148 18.31 -0.52 -8.68
CA PRO A 148 17.09 0.06 -9.23
C PRO A 148 15.94 -0.96 -9.33
N GLU A 149 16.24 -2.23 -9.63
CA GLU A 149 15.22 -3.26 -9.72
C GLU A 149 14.59 -3.54 -8.35
N VAL A 150 15.42 -3.66 -7.32
CA VAL A 150 14.93 -3.83 -5.95
C VAL A 150 14.14 -2.60 -5.50
N ALA A 151 14.63 -1.40 -5.78
CA ALA A 151 13.94 -0.16 -5.40
C ALA A 151 12.57 -0.02 -6.06
N MET A 152 12.42 -0.46 -7.31
CA MET A 152 11.12 -0.50 -8.00
C MET A 152 10.21 -1.58 -7.39
N LYS A 153 10.71 -2.81 -7.23
CA LYS A 153 9.96 -3.95 -6.68
C LYS A 153 9.44 -3.68 -5.28
N THR A 154 10.24 -3.05 -4.43
CA THR A 154 9.92 -2.74 -3.03
C THR A 154 9.25 -1.38 -2.85
N LYS A 155 9.03 -0.64 -3.94
CA LYS A 155 8.47 0.73 -3.95
C LYS A 155 9.33 1.78 -3.23
N MET A 156 10.58 1.47 -2.91
CA MET A 156 11.53 2.44 -2.34
C MET A 156 11.88 3.57 -3.32
N VAL A 157 11.66 3.38 -4.62
CA VAL A 157 11.89 4.41 -5.65
C VAL A 157 11.23 5.75 -5.30
N TYR A 158 10.06 5.74 -4.66
CA TYR A 158 9.36 6.96 -4.24
C TYR A 158 10.17 7.78 -3.23
N CYS A 159 10.91 7.12 -2.34
CA CYS A 159 11.79 7.79 -1.39
C CYS A 159 13.06 8.29 -2.10
N VAL A 160 13.62 7.44 -2.98
CA VAL A 160 14.90 7.70 -3.66
C VAL A 160 14.85 9.01 -4.44
N VAL A 161 13.80 9.26 -5.22
CA VAL A 161 13.70 10.44 -6.11
C VAL A 161 13.96 11.77 -5.41
N CYS A 162 13.58 11.88 -4.14
CA CYS A 162 13.78 13.07 -3.33
C CYS A 162 15.02 12.94 -2.43
N HIS A 163 15.14 11.84 -1.67
CA HIS A 163 16.16 11.70 -0.64
C HIS A 163 17.58 11.47 -1.17
N THR A 164 17.74 11.12 -2.45
CA THR A 164 19.05 11.09 -3.12
C THR A 164 19.35 12.33 -3.94
N ASN A 165 18.40 13.27 -4.06
CA ASN A 165 18.57 14.49 -4.83
C ASN A 165 19.27 15.58 -4.00
N GLU A 166 20.54 15.85 -4.29
CA GLU A 166 21.34 16.81 -3.51
C GLU A 166 20.74 18.22 -3.46
N ASN A 167 20.20 18.72 -4.57
CA ASN A 167 19.62 20.07 -4.64
C ASN A 167 18.38 20.19 -3.75
N MET A 168 17.50 19.19 -3.81
CA MET A 168 16.30 19.15 -2.99
C MET A 168 16.65 19.00 -1.51
N MET A 169 17.55 18.08 -1.17
CA MET A 169 17.93 17.83 0.23
C MET A 169 18.67 19.02 0.84
N LYS A 170 19.53 19.68 0.07
CA LYS A 170 20.21 20.93 0.48
C LYS A 170 19.22 22.07 0.74
N LYS A 171 18.16 22.23 -0.06
CA LYS A 171 17.12 23.25 0.14
C LYS A 171 16.49 23.19 1.54
N TYR A 172 16.40 21.99 2.12
CA TYR A 172 15.78 21.75 3.41
C TYR A 172 16.78 21.42 4.54
N ASN A 173 18.09 21.55 4.27
CA ASN A 173 19.16 21.17 5.20
C ASN A 173 19.03 19.73 5.73
N ILE A 174 18.66 18.81 4.83
CA ILE A 174 18.57 17.38 5.13
C ILE A 174 19.74 16.67 4.44
N LEU A 175 20.34 15.69 5.12
CA LEU A 175 21.39 14.85 4.52
C LEU A 175 20.79 13.93 3.46
N THR A 176 21.49 13.75 2.35
CA THR A 176 21.13 12.74 1.35
C THR A 176 21.24 11.34 1.91
N THR A 177 20.53 10.40 1.29
CA THR A 177 20.47 9.00 1.70
C THR A 177 21.85 8.40 1.99
N ASN A 178 22.84 8.50 1.11
CA ASN A 178 24.19 7.99 1.42
C ASN A 178 24.76 8.57 2.72
N LYS A 179 24.87 9.89 2.81
CA LYS A 179 25.47 10.59 3.95
C LYS A 179 24.73 10.30 5.26
N ALA A 180 23.41 10.19 5.21
CA ALA A 180 22.59 9.89 6.38
C ALA A 180 22.74 8.44 6.87
N HIS A 181 23.26 7.54 6.02
CA HIS A 181 23.37 6.11 6.27
C HIS A 181 24.83 5.59 6.27
N ASP A 182 25.83 6.47 6.31
CA ASP A 182 27.26 6.09 6.36
C ASP A 182 27.61 5.21 7.59
N TRP A 183 26.75 5.22 8.62
CA TRP A 183 26.88 4.36 9.80
C TRP A 183 26.45 2.91 9.57
N LEU A 184 25.72 2.60 8.49
CA LEU A 184 25.25 1.24 8.22
C LEU A 184 26.37 0.39 7.58
N PRO A 185 26.70 -0.77 8.16
CA PRO A 185 27.62 -1.70 7.52
C PRO A 185 27.01 -2.25 6.22
N SER A 186 27.78 -2.32 5.15
CA SER A 186 27.32 -2.87 3.86
C SER A 186 25.99 -2.27 3.39
N LEU A 187 25.99 -0.95 3.17
CA LEU A 187 24.80 -0.16 2.81
C LEU A 187 23.96 -0.78 1.67
N ALA A 188 24.62 -1.22 0.59
CA ALA A 188 23.97 -1.86 -0.55
C ALA A 188 23.15 -3.10 -0.14
N LYS A 189 23.67 -3.93 0.77
CA LYS A 189 22.97 -5.15 1.23
C LYS A 189 21.76 -4.85 2.08
N HIS A 190 21.81 -3.77 2.87
CA HIS A 190 20.63 -3.27 3.58
C HIS A 190 19.57 -2.82 2.58
N TYR A 191 19.91 -2.04 1.55
CA TYR A 191 18.93 -1.64 0.54
C TYR A 191 18.36 -2.80 -0.28
N GLU A 192 19.08 -3.91 -0.41
CA GLU A 192 18.58 -5.12 -1.05
C GLU A 192 17.57 -5.90 -0.19
N SER A 193 17.66 -5.76 1.14
CA SER A 193 16.98 -6.65 2.10
C SER A 193 15.93 -5.96 2.97
N VAL A 194 16.05 -4.66 3.22
CA VAL A 194 15.13 -3.87 4.04
C VAL A 194 14.64 -2.64 3.30
N ARG A 195 13.37 -2.29 3.48
CA ARG A 195 12.78 -1.10 2.87
C ARG A 195 13.03 0.12 3.74
N CYS A 196 13.05 1.31 3.15
CA CYS A 196 13.17 2.56 3.91
C CYS A 196 12.12 2.65 5.03
N ILE A 197 10.86 2.33 4.71
CA ILE A 197 9.75 2.36 5.68
C ILE A 197 9.93 1.36 6.81
N ASP A 198 10.72 0.30 6.63
CA ASP A 198 10.90 -0.69 7.66
C ASP A 198 11.61 -0.08 8.85
N CYS A 199 12.52 0.89 8.66
CA CYS A 199 13.18 1.66 9.73
C CYS A 199 12.59 3.06 9.97
N HIS A 200 12.02 3.68 8.92
CA HIS A 200 11.51 5.06 8.94
C HIS A 200 10.02 5.18 9.28
N SER A 201 9.35 4.12 9.72
CA SER A 201 7.94 4.19 10.17
C SER A 201 7.78 3.79 11.63
N SER A 202 6.76 4.34 12.29
CA SER A 202 6.48 4.02 13.69
C SER A 202 6.26 2.51 13.92
N TYR A 203 6.84 2.01 15.00
CA TYR A 203 6.65 0.64 15.50
C TYR A 203 5.77 0.57 16.74
N ALA A 204 5.33 1.72 17.26
CA ALA A 204 4.35 1.72 18.32
C ALA A 204 3.06 1.06 17.79
N PRO A 205 2.48 0.06 18.49
CA PRO A 205 1.18 -0.50 18.14
C PRO A 205 0.20 0.67 17.92
N PRO A 206 -0.49 0.76 16.77
CA PRO A 206 -0.83 -0.28 15.78
C PRO A 206 0.20 -0.66 14.70
N ASN A 207 1.45 -0.16 14.75
CA ASN A 207 2.43 -0.17 13.65
C ASN A 207 1.96 0.69 12.46
N LEU A 208 2.15 2.00 12.59
CA LEU A 208 1.62 3.02 11.68
C LEU A 208 2.57 3.26 10.49
N SER A 209 2.40 2.50 9.41
CA SER A 209 3.26 2.57 8.22
C SER A 209 3.22 3.93 7.51
N HIS A 210 2.15 4.72 7.68
CA HIS A 210 2.05 6.06 7.08
C HIS A 210 2.54 7.18 8.02
N ASN A 211 2.92 6.83 9.26
CA ASN A 211 3.64 7.73 10.14
C ASN A 211 5.16 7.61 9.88
N ILE A 212 5.64 8.33 8.86
CA ILE A 212 7.06 8.43 8.55
C ILE A 212 7.76 9.32 9.59
N LEU A 213 8.80 8.77 10.21
CA LEU A 213 9.55 9.35 11.31
C LEU A 213 10.78 10.14 10.83
N PRO A 214 11.22 11.16 11.60
CA PRO A 214 12.49 11.85 11.33
C PRO A 214 13.69 10.93 11.64
N PRO A 215 14.88 11.20 11.07
CA PRO A 215 16.09 10.41 11.31
C PRO A 215 16.53 10.29 12.78
N THR A 216 16.02 11.15 13.66
CA THR A 216 16.30 11.13 15.10
C THR A 216 15.44 10.13 15.86
N GLN A 217 14.34 9.65 15.27
CA GLN A 217 13.38 8.74 15.89
C GLN A 217 13.30 7.37 15.18
N THR A 218 14.16 7.13 14.19
CA THR A 218 14.24 5.83 13.51
C THR A 218 15.02 4.81 14.33
N VAL A 219 14.76 3.53 14.08
CA VAL A 219 15.56 2.43 14.65
C VAL A 219 16.98 2.49 14.08
N LYS A 220 17.97 2.58 14.97
CA LYS A 220 19.41 2.59 14.65
C LYS A 220 20.22 1.49 15.34
N LYS A 221 19.57 0.76 16.23
CA LYS A 221 20.17 -0.29 17.03
C LYS A 221 20.17 -1.59 16.25
N CYS A 222 21.33 -2.19 16.04
CA CYS A 222 21.47 -3.41 15.24
C CYS A 222 20.65 -4.56 15.83
N GLU A 223 20.57 -4.65 17.16
CA GLU A 223 19.85 -5.67 17.90
C GLU A 223 18.32 -5.61 17.70
N GLU A 224 17.75 -4.45 17.37
CA GLU A 224 16.32 -4.28 17.07
C GLU A 224 15.91 -4.94 15.74
N CYS A 225 16.89 -5.40 14.96
CA CYS A 225 16.72 -6.08 13.68
C CYS A 225 17.38 -7.48 13.65
N HIS A 226 18.57 -7.61 14.24
CA HIS A 226 19.40 -8.83 14.19
C HIS A 226 19.27 -9.73 15.44
N ASN A 227 18.26 -9.51 16.30
CA ASN A 227 17.88 -10.43 17.37
C ASN A 227 16.76 -11.38 16.92
N GLU A 228 16.65 -12.55 17.55
CA GLU A 228 15.65 -13.58 17.26
C GLU A 228 14.20 -13.05 17.44
N ASN A 229 14.01 -12.17 18.42
CA ASN A 229 12.73 -11.50 18.70
C ASN A 229 12.73 -10.02 18.31
N SER A 230 13.27 -9.72 17.12
CA SER A 230 13.39 -8.34 16.65
C SER A 230 12.05 -7.71 16.29
N VAL A 231 11.94 -6.40 16.49
CA VAL A 231 10.75 -5.62 16.14
C VAL A 231 10.52 -5.68 14.62
N LEU A 232 11.59 -5.74 13.82
CA LEU A 232 11.54 -5.89 12.38
C LEU A 232 10.83 -7.19 11.95
N MET A 233 11.12 -8.32 12.60
CA MET A 233 10.52 -9.62 12.27
C MET A 233 9.00 -9.57 12.39
N SER A 234 8.48 -8.85 13.40
CA SER A 234 7.02 -8.69 13.60
C SER A 234 6.32 -7.96 12.43
N LYS A 235 6.99 -6.95 11.84
CA LYS A 235 6.47 -6.20 10.67
C LYS A 235 6.61 -7.02 9.38
N LEU A 236 7.76 -7.66 9.16
CA LEU A 236 8.00 -8.50 7.99
C LEU A 236 6.98 -9.64 7.94
N TYR A 237 6.79 -10.34 9.06
CA TYR A 237 5.80 -11.40 9.20
C TYR A 237 4.38 -10.96 8.82
N LYS A 238 3.95 -9.79 9.29
CA LYS A 238 2.62 -9.24 8.95
C LYS A 238 2.50 -8.95 7.45
N HIS A 239 3.56 -8.44 6.82
CA HIS A 239 3.59 -8.18 5.38
C HIS A 239 3.54 -9.46 4.55
N GLU A 240 4.37 -10.45 4.90
CA GLU A 240 4.41 -11.76 4.23
C GLU A 240 3.09 -12.52 4.36
N LYS A 241 2.47 -12.47 5.54
CA LYS A 241 1.14 -13.05 5.77
C LYS A 241 0.07 -12.40 4.90
N THR A 242 0.10 -11.07 4.73
CA THR A 242 -0.83 -10.37 3.84
C THR A 242 -0.61 -10.77 2.37
N LEU A 243 0.64 -10.86 1.92
CA LEU A 243 0.96 -11.30 0.55
C LEU A 243 0.56 -12.76 0.29
N SER A 244 0.85 -13.65 1.22
CA SER A 244 0.47 -15.07 1.13
C SER A 244 -1.05 -15.25 1.03
N ARG A 245 -1.82 -14.52 1.85
CA ARG A 245 -3.28 -14.53 1.81
C ARG A 245 -3.86 -13.98 0.52
N GLN A 246 -3.24 -12.94 -0.05
CA GLN A 246 -3.64 -12.40 -1.36
C GLN A 246 -3.35 -13.38 -2.50
N LYS A 247 -2.26 -14.15 -2.43
CA LYS A 247 -1.85 -15.09 -3.48
C LYS A 247 -2.57 -16.43 -3.43
N TYR A 248 -2.82 -16.98 -2.23
CA TYR A 248 -3.34 -18.34 -2.06
C TYR A 248 -4.75 -18.41 -1.43
N GLY A 249 -5.34 -17.28 -1.04
CA GLY A 249 -6.62 -17.25 -0.30
C GLY A 249 -6.44 -17.54 1.20
N PHE A 250 -7.49 -17.39 2.01
CA PHE A 250 -7.37 -17.41 3.48
C PHE A 250 -6.84 -18.74 4.04
N ILE A 251 -7.36 -19.87 3.54
CA ILE A 251 -7.03 -21.22 4.04
C ILE A 251 -5.63 -21.63 3.59
N ASN A 252 -5.36 -21.62 2.27
CA ASN A 252 -4.05 -22.01 1.75
C ASN A 252 -2.97 -20.99 2.08
N GLY A 253 -3.31 -19.70 2.18
CA GLY A 253 -2.36 -18.66 2.59
C GLY A 253 -1.97 -18.69 4.07
N THR A 254 -2.66 -19.47 4.91
CA THR A 254 -2.27 -19.73 6.31
C THR A 254 -1.49 -21.05 6.43
N LEU A 255 -1.77 -22.03 5.57
CA LEU A 255 -1.06 -23.32 5.55
C LEU A 255 0.27 -23.28 4.76
N LEU A 256 0.31 -22.47 3.69
CA LEU A 256 1.46 -22.30 2.79
C LEU A 256 2.18 -20.96 3.01
N SER A 257 1.77 -20.14 3.98
CA SER A 257 2.56 -18.97 4.34
C SER A 257 3.90 -19.41 4.88
N ASP A 258 4.98 -18.83 4.37
CA ASP A 258 6.32 -18.89 4.97
C ASP A 258 6.38 -18.29 6.39
N ALA A 259 5.24 -17.73 6.86
CA ALA A 259 5.04 -17.10 8.14
C ALA A 259 4.77 -18.11 9.30
N TYR A 260 5.59 -19.16 9.43
CA TYR A 260 5.62 -20.05 10.60
C TYR A 260 7.03 -20.64 10.60
N VAL A 261 7.98 -20.29 11.48
CA VAL A 261 7.99 -20.19 12.95
C VAL A 261 9.16 -19.27 13.35
N ILE A 262 9.01 -18.52 14.44
CA ILE A 262 10.13 -17.87 15.13
C ILE A 262 11.15 -18.96 15.49
N GLY A 263 12.31 -18.95 14.85
CA GLY A 263 13.40 -19.88 15.15
C GLY A 263 13.28 -21.25 14.47
N SER A 264 13.53 -21.32 13.16
CA SER A 264 14.32 -22.38 12.51
C SER A 264 14.19 -22.28 11.00
N THR A 265 15.28 -22.58 10.29
CA THR A 265 15.29 -22.81 8.85
C THR A 265 14.21 -23.83 8.47
N ARG A 266 13.19 -23.41 7.72
CA ARG A 266 12.12 -24.28 7.22
C ARG A 266 12.71 -25.48 6.48
N ASN A 267 12.62 -26.67 7.08
CA ASN A 267 12.97 -27.91 6.41
C ASN A 267 11.69 -28.56 5.88
N VAL A 268 11.41 -28.34 4.60
CA VAL A 268 10.21 -28.80 3.89
C VAL A 268 9.96 -30.31 4.07
N PHE A 269 11.03 -31.08 4.26
CA PHE A 269 10.94 -32.51 4.54
C PHE A 269 10.27 -32.80 5.90
N LEU A 270 10.68 -32.10 6.96
CA LEU A 270 10.14 -32.29 8.31
C LEU A 270 8.68 -31.82 8.42
N ASP A 271 8.33 -30.74 7.74
CA ASP A 271 6.94 -30.25 7.66
C ASP A 271 6.04 -31.29 6.99
N SER A 272 6.49 -31.81 5.84
CA SER A 272 5.74 -32.83 5.09
C SER A 272 5.60 -34.11 5.89
N LEU A 273 6.67 -34.54 6.55
CA LEU A 273 6.67 -35.71 7.43
C LEU A 273 5.69 -35.53 8.61
N SER A 274 5.66 -34.35 9.22
CA SER A 274 4.77 -34.04 10.35
C SER A 274 3.30 -34.08 9.95
N ILE A 275 2.95 -33.56 8.76
CA ILE A 275 1.58 -33.63 8.22
C ILE A 275 1.17 -35.08 7.93
N ILE A 276 2.08 -35.88 7.38
CA ILE A 276 1.84 -37.30 7.10
C ILE A 276 1.58 -38.06 8.41
N ILE A 277 2.43 -37.88 9.44
CA ILE A 277 2.27 -38.52 10.75
C ILE A 277 0.93 -38.12 11.36
N PHE A 278 0.58 -36.84 11.32
CA PHE A 278 -0.71 -36.36 11.83
C PHE A 278 -1.90 -37.02 11.10
N GLY A 279 -1.83 -37.11 9.77
CA GLY A 279 -2.84 -37.81 8.97
C GLY A 279 -3.00 -39.29 9.37
N VAL A 280 -1.88 -40.00 9.56
CA VAL A 280 -1.89 -41.41 10.00
C VAL A 280 -2.54 -41.58 11.37
N VAL A 281 -2.25 -40.68 12.32
CA VAL A 281 -2.85 -40.72 13.67
C VAL A 281 -4.36 -40.50 13.59
N VAL A 282 -4.82 -39.51 12.82
CA VAL A 282 -6.26 -39.24 12.65
C VAL A 282 -6.97 -40.44 12.02
N ILE A 283 -6.39 -41.05 10.98
CA ILE A 283 -6.94 -42.27 10.36
C ILE A 283 -7.01 -43.41 11.38
N GLY A 284 -5.96 -43.60 12.18
CA GLY A 284 -5.93 -44.61 13.23
C GLY A 284 -7.03 -44.40 14.28
N LEU A 285 -7.26 -43.17 14.71
CA LEU A 285 -8.33 -42.82 15.65
C LEU A 285 -9.72 -43.06 15.06
N ILE A 286 -9.93 -42.70 13.78
CA ILE A 286 -11.19 -42.95 13.07
C ILE A 286 -11.43 -44.46 12.94
N PHE A 287 -10.41 -45.23 12.54
CA PHE A 287 -10.49 -46.67 12.44
C PHE A 287 -10.84 -47.31 13.79
N HIS A 288 -10.16 -46.89 14.86
CA HIS A 288 -10.44 -47.36 16.21
C HIS A 288 -11.87 -47.01 16.66
N ALA A 289 -12.36 -45.81 16.37
CA ALA A 289 -13.73 -45.39 16.66
C ALA A 289 -14.76 -46.21 15.88
N LEU A 290 -14.51 -46.47 14.59
CA LEU A 290 -15.37 -47.30 13.74
C LEU A 290 -15.40 -48.76 14.20
N MET A 291 -14.26 -49.31 14.59
CA MET A 291 -14.17 -50.66 15.16
C MET A 291 -14.96 -50.74 16.46
N ARG A 292 -14.81 -49.76 17.36
CA ARG A 292 -15.59 -49.68 18.60
C ARG A 292 -17.09 -49.62 18.32
N TRP A 293 -17.51 -48.84 17.32
CA TRP A 293 -18.90 -48.73 16.91
C TRP A 293 -19.44 -50.03 16.31
N TYR A 294 -18.67 -50.68 15.42
CA TYR A 294 -19.03 -51.95 14.77
C TYR A 294 -19.25 -53.07 15.79
N PHE A 295 -18.32 -53.25 16.74
CA PHE A 295 -18.46 -54.27 17.78
C PHE A 295 -19.47 -53.93 18.88
N TYR A 296 -19.83 -52.65 19.05
CA TYR A 296 -20.92 -52.24 19.95
C TYR A 296 -22.30 -52.49 19.35
N LYS A 297 -22.46 -52.40 18.03
CA LYS A 297 -23.72 -52.68 17.31
C LYS A 297 -24.00 -54.18 17.10
N GLY A 298 -23.01 -55.04 17.33
CA GLY A 298 -23.12 -56.51 17.23
C GLY A 298 -23.55 -57.19 18.53
N LYS A 299 -23.89 -56.41 19.57
CA LYS A 299 -24.65 -56.83 20.75
C LYS A 299 -26.03 -56.19 20.70
#